data_AF-A0A932K0V1-F1
#
_entry.id   AF-A0A932K0V1-F1
#
_cell.length_a   1.000
_cell.length_b   1.000
_cell.length_c   1.000
_cell.angle_alpha   90.00
_cell.angle_beta   90.00
_cell.angle_gamma   90.00
#
_symmetry.space_group_name_H-M   'P 1'
#
loop_
_entity.id
_entity.type
_entity.pdbx_description
1 polymer ?
#
loop_
_entity_poly.entity_id
_entity_poly.type
_entity_poly.pdbx_seq_one_letter_code
_entity_poly.pdbx_strand_id
1 'polypeptide(L)' 'MQERWGDVSRRTLEAIALEGYRSGALSESQVRRPLGFETRMDVHAFLKQAGVPLHYTKADVEEDLEAHRKLGILSN' A
#
# COMPACT_ATOMS: atom_id res chain seq x y z
N MET A 1 -0.45 5.19 31.20
CA MET A 1 -1.39 4.08 30.87
C MET A 1 -2.04 4.28 29.51
N GLN A 2 -2.52 5.47 29.17
CA GLN A 2 -3.15 5.78 27.86
C GLN A 2 -2.25 5.47 26.64
N GLU A 3 -0.96 5.83 26.69
CA GLU A 3 -0.01 5.62 25.58
C GLU A 3 0.14 4.14 25.19
N ARG A 4 0.19 3.25 26.19
CA ARG A 4 0.30 1.80 25.97
C ARG A 4 -0.92 1.23 25.25
N TRP A 5 -2.09 1.82 25.45
CA TRP A 5 -3.34 1.37 24.80
C TRP A 5 -3.50 1.94 23.38
N GLY A 6 -2.98 3.15 23.13
CA GLY A 6 -2.88 3.74 21.80
C GLY A 6 -1.98 2.91 20.88
N ASP A 7 -0.84 2.46 21.41
CA ASP A 7 0.10 1.59 20.69
C ASP A 7 -0.54 0.22 20.33
N VAL A 8 -1.29 -0.39 21.25
CA VAL A 8 -2.00 -1.65 20.99
C VAL A 8 -3.09 -1.50 19.93
N SER A 9 -3.92 -0.46 20.03
CA SER A 9 -4.98 -0.19 19.04
C SER A 9 -4.39 0.03 17.65
N ARG A 10 -3.29 0.81 17.57
CA ARG A 10 -2.59 1.08 16.32
C ARG A 10 -1.98 -0.18 15.73
N ARG A 11 -1.24 -0.97 16.51
CA ARG A 11 -0.63 -2.22 16.03
C ARG A 11 -1.67 -3.26 15.60
N THR A 12 -2.82 -3.31 16.27
CA THR A 12 -3.92 -4.20 15.87
C THR A 12 -4.44 -3.81 14.49
N LEU A 13 -4.67 -2.52 14.26
CA LEU A 13 -5.13 -2.02 12.96
C LEU A 13 -4.09 -2.29 11.86
N GLU A 14 -2.81 -2.08 12.14
CA GLU A 14 -1.71 -2.37 11.21
C GLU A 14 -1.64 -3.86 10.87
N ALA A 15 -1.78 -4.76 11.85
CA ALA A 15 -1.79 -6.20 11.61
C ALA A 15 -2.96 -6.65 10.71
N ILE A 16 -4.16 -6.11 10.95
CA ILE A 16 -5.35 -6.40 10.12
C ILE A 16 -5.14 -5.86 8.70
N ALA A 17 -4.63 -4.65 8.56
CA ALA A 17 -4.38 -4.05 7.25
C ALA A 17 -3.33 -4.84 6.46
N LEU A 18 -2.28 -5.31 7.14
CA LEU A 18 -1.22 -6.12 6.56
C LEU A 18 -1.75 -7.44 6.00
N GLU A 19 -2.51 -8.18 6.82
CA GLU A 19 -3.05 -9.48 6.40
C GLU A 19 -4.16 -9.32 5.36
N GLY A 20 -4.98 -8.28 5.48
CA GLY A 20 -5.98 -7.94 4.47
C GLY A 20 -5.34 -7.64 3.12
N TYR A 21 -4.22 -6.93 3.10
CA TYR A 21 -3.47 -6.73 1.85
C TYR A 21 -2.87 -8.03 1.33
N ARG A 22 -2.15 -8.78 2.18
CA ARG A 22 -1.47 -10.03 1.81
C ARG A 22 -2.43 -11.08 1.21
N SER A 23 -3.62 -11.19 1.76
CA SER A 23 -4.67 -12.10 1.27
C SER A 23 -5.38 -11.59 0.01
N GLY A 24 -5.15 -10.33 -0.39
CA GLY A 24 -5.87 -9.68 -1.48
C GLY A 24 -7.27 -9.16 -1.11
N ALA A 25 -7.68 -9.30 0.17
CA ALA A 25 -8.97 -8.80 0.65
C ALA A 25 -9.05 -7.27 0.70
N LEU A 26 -7.91 -6.59 0.83
CA LEU A 26 -7.80 -5.13 0.82
C LEU A 26 -6.86 -4.65 -0.29
N SER A 27 -7.33 -3.67 -1.06
CA SER A 27 -6.48 -2.89 -1.95
C SER A 27 -5.58 -1.92 -1.17
N GLU A 28 -4.53 -1.41 -1.80
CA GLU A 28 -3.67 -0.36 -1.21
C GLU A 28 -4.47 0.86 -0.75
N SER A 29 -5.52 1.25 -1.49
CA SER A 29 -6.39 2.37 -1.12
C SER A 29 -7.19 2.12 0.17
N GLN A 30 -7.54 0.86 0.43
CA GLN A 30 -8.25 0.42 1.62
C GLN A 30 -7.31 0.21 2.81
N VAL A 31 -6.02 -0.06 2.57
CA VAL A 31 -4.97 -0.03 3.61
C VAL A 31 -4.63 1.41 4.00
N ARG A 32 -4.55 2.32 3.01
CA ARG A 32 -4.12 3.71 3.20
C ARG A 32 -5.03 4.51 4.14
N ARG A 33 -6.34 4.47 3.88
CA ARG A 33 -7.32 5.33 4.57
C ARG A 33 -7.41 5.05 6.08
N PRO A 34 -7.55 3.80 6.56
CA PRO A 34 -7.64 3.52 7.98
C PRO A 34 -6.35 3.84 8.74
N LEU A 35 -5.18 3.68 8.09
CA LEU A 35 -3.88 3.94 8.71
C LEU A 35 -3.49 5.43 8.69
N GLY A 36 -4.31 6.30 8.08
CA GLY A 36 -4.05 7.74 8.01
C GLY A 36 -2.85 8.09 7.13
N PHE A 37 -2.53 7.25 6.15
CA PHE A 37 -1.42 7.49 5.23
C PHE A 37 -1.82 8.48 4.13
N GLU A 38 -0.92 9.40 3.81
CA GLU A 38 -1.21 10.49 2.87
C GLU A 38 -1.12 10.00 1.43
N THR A 39 -0.11 9.19 1.14
CA THR A 39 0.23 8.78 -0.22
C THR A 39 0.18 7.26 -0.41
N ARG A 40 0.14 6.83 -1.67
CA ARG A 40 0.35 5.42 -2.04
C ARG A 40 1.74 4.92 -1.60
N MET A 41 2.74 5.81 -1.62
CA MET A 41 4.12 5.47 -1.25
C MET A 41 4.26 5.15 0.24
N ASP A 42 3.47 5.78 1.11
CA ASP A 42 3.44 5.46 2.54
C ASP A 42 2.95 4.02 2.79
N VAL A 43 1.95 3.57 2.00
CA VAL A 43 1.49 2.17 2.03
C VAL A 43 2.60 1.24 1.59
N HIS A 44 3.31 1.57 0.50
CA HIS A 44 4.42 0.75 0.00
C HIS A 44 5.55 0.66 1.02
N ALA A 45 5.90 1.76 1.68
CA ALA A 45 6.90 1.79 2.74
C ALA A 45 6.48 0.89 3.91
N PHE A 46 5.21 0.99 4.35
CA PHE A 46 4.64 0.15 5.40
C PHE A 46 4.70 -1.35 5.04
N LEU A 47 4.25 -1.73 3.86
CA LEU A 47 4.28 -3.12 3.39
C LEU A 47 5.70 -3.66 3.28
N LYS A 48 6.63 -2.84 2.75
CA LYS A 48 8.05 -3.18 2.62
C LYS A 48 8.72 -3.40 3.98
N GLN A 49 8.44 -2.53 4.95
CA GLN A 49 8.95 -2.69 6.33
C GLN A 49 8.45 -3.99 6.96
N ALA A 50 7.24 -4.41 6.63
CA ALA A 50 6.65 -5.67 7.09
C ALA A 50 7.00 -6.89 6.23
N GLY A 51 7.85 -6.74 5.19
CA GLY A 51 8.26 -7.82 4.30
C GLY A 51 7.14 -8.39 3.42
N VAL A 52 6.05 -7.64 3.21
CA VAL A 52 4.94 -8.07 2.36
C VAL A 52 5.17 -7.54 0.94
N PRO A 53 5.25 -8.43 -0.07
CA PRO A 53 5.46 -8.01 -1.45
C PRO A 53 4.23 -7.26 -1.97
N LEU A 54 4.46 -6.27 -2.82
CA LEU A 54 3.36 -5.62 -3.53
C LEU A 54 2.72 -6.61 -4.50
N HIS A 55 1.40 -6.55 -4.64
CA HIS A 55 0.65 -7.22 -5.71
C HIS A 55 0.83 -6.50 -7.04
N TYR A 56 2.08 -6.21 -7.38
CA TYR A 56 2.46 -5.51 -8.60
C TYR A 56 2.79 -6.54 -9.67
N THR A 57 1.96 -6.56 -10.70
CA THR A 57 2.01 -7.53 -11.78
C THR A 57 2.67 -6.93 -13.02
N LYS A 58 2.98 -7.79 -13.99
CA LYS A 58 3.44 -7.34 -15.30
C LYS A 58 2.39 -6.49 -16.03
N ALA A 59 1.10 -6.75 -15.79
CA ALA A 59 0.04 -5.96 -16.40
C ALA A 59 0.05 -4.52 -15.86
N ASP A 60 0.29 -4.34 -14.56
CA ASP A 60 0.42 -3.00 -13.95
C ASP A 60 1.61 -2.23 -14.56
N VAL A 61 2.74 -2.90 -14.80
CA VAL A 61 3.88 -2.29 -15.51
C VAL A 61 3.50 -1.82 -16.91
N GLU A 62 2.78 -2.64 -17.67
CA GLU A 62 2.39 -2.27 -19.04
C GLU A 62 1.42 -1.08 -19.05
N GLU A 63 0.48 -1.05 -18.10
CA GLU A 63 -0.43 0.09 -17.92
C GLU A 63 0.33 1.38 -17.58
N ASP A 64 1.29 1.31 -16.65
CA ASP A 64 2.15 2.44 -16.28
C ASP A 64 2.95 2.93 -17.50
N LEU A 65 3.54 2.02 -18.28
CA LEU A 65 4.27 2.35 -19.51
C LEU A 65 3.36 3.00 -20.56
N GLU A 66 2.13 2.52 -20.72
CA GLU A 66 1.15 3.12 -21.63
C GLU A 66 0.75 4.53 -21.17
N ALA A 67 0.53 4.73 -19.87
CA ALA A 67 0.28 6.05 -19.30
C ALA A 67 1.46 6.99 -19.57
N HIS A 68 2.70 6.53 -19.41
CA HIS A 68 3.88 7.32 -19.73
C HIS A 68 4.00 7.68 -21.21
N ARG A 69 3.65 6.78 -22.13
CA ARG A 69 3.59 7.06 -23.57
C ARG A 69 2.55 8.13 -23.89
N LYS A 70 1.34 8.02 -23.31
CA LYS A 70 0.25 9.01 -23.48
C LYS A 70 0.64 10.40 -22.96
N LEU A 71 1.43 10.45 -21.90
CA LEU A 71 1.94 11.70 -21.32
C LEU A 71 3.18 12.24 -22.04
N GLY A 72 3.71 11.54 -23.05
CA GLY A 72 4.90 11.93 -23.80
C GLY A 72 6.22 11.79 -23.00
N ILE A 73 6.20 11.12 -21.85
CA ILE A 73 7.39 10.84 -21.04
C ILE A 73 8.28 9.82 -21.73
N LEU A 74 7.66 8.80 -22.33
CA LEU A 74 8.31 7.82 -23.17
C LEU A 74 7.94 8.10 -24.62
N SER A 75 8.95 8.36 -25.46
CA SER A 75 8.77 8.44 -26.91
C SER A 75 8.59 7.03 -27.49
N ASN A 76 7.76 6.92 -28.54
CA ASN A 76 7.45 5.66 -29.21
C ASN A 76 8.58 5.17 -30.12
#